data_AF-A0A350PK87-F1
#
_entry.id   AF-A0A350PK87-F1
#
_cell.length_a   1.000
_cell.length_b   1.000
_cell.length_c   1.000
_cell.angle_alpha   90.00
_cell.angle_beta   90.00
_cell.angle_gamma   90.00
#
_symmetry.space_group_name_H-M   'P 1'
#
loop_
_entity.id
_entity.type
_entity.pdbx_description
1 polymer ?
#
loop_
_entity_poly.entity_id
_entity_poly.type
_entity_poly.pdbx_seq_one_letter_code
_entity_poly.pdbx_strand_id
1 'polypeptide(L)'
;MIISHRGNLNGVDSSSENKPDFIVQTLDLGFDVEVDLRLHNDKLYLGHDEPDYRVDLNFLKQSGIWVHAKNKEVIPLLRNEKDIHWFWHETDQLTLTSRGYVWCFPGHEIEDGIMVDHSQTFSSEINIAGVCTDNPMMWSKQF
;
A
#
# COMPACT_ATOMS: atom_id res chain seq x y z
N MET A 1 -9.41 8.43 4.13
CA MET A 1 -9.02 7.66 2.93
C MET A 1 -8.95 6.18 3.28
N ILE A 2 -9.34 5.28 2.39
CA ILE A 2 -9.24 3.83 2.60
C ILE A 2 -8.28 3.27 1.56
N ILE A 3 -7.22 2.62 2.02
CA ILE A 3 -6.19 1.95 1.23
C ILE A 3 -6.35 0.45 1.45
N SER A 4 -6.56 -0.29 0.38
CA SER A 4 -6.58 -1.74 0.39
C SER A 4 -5.15 -2.27 0.42
N HIS A 5 -4.82 -3.04 1.46
CA HIS A 5 -3.53 -3.70 1.58
C HIS A 5 -3.42 -4.80 0.51
N ARG A 6 -2.44 -4.69 -0.40
CA ARG A 6 -2.18 -5.63 -1.50
C ARG A 6 -3.37 -5.89 -2.44
N GLY A 7 -4.38 -5.03 -2.43
CA GLY A 7 -5.61 -5.19 -3.22
C GLY A 7 -6.70 -6.02 -2.55
N ASN A 8 -6.52 -6.52 -1.33
CA ASN A 8 -7.52 -7.28 -0.56
C ASN A 8 -8.83 -6.49 -0.32
N LEU A 9 -9.98 -7.17 -0.39
CA LEU A 9 -11.29 -6.54 -0.19
C LEU A 9 -12.00 -6.93 1.11
N ASN A 10 -11.86 -8.18 1.54
CA ASN A 10 -12.61 -8.78 2.65
C ASN A 10 -11.72 -9.72 3.48
N GLY A 11 -10.51 -9.27 3.79
CA GLY A 11 -9.45 -10.04 4.42
C GLY A 11 -8.40 -10.51 3.42
N VAL A 12 -7.35 -11.12 3.96
CA VAL A 12 -6.21 -11.67 3.21
C VAL A 12 -6.68 -12.73 2.20
N ASP A 13 -6.40 -12.49 0.92
CA ASP A 13 -6.53 -13.47 -0.15
C ASP A 13 -5.16 -13.75 -0.78
N SER A 14 -4.43 -14.70 -0.20
CA SER A 14 -3.09 -15.08 -0.67
C SER A 14 -3.02 -15.57 -2.12
N SER A 15 -4.17 -15.87 -2.76
CA SER A 15 -4.22 -16.25 -4.18
C SER A 15 -4.33 -15.06 -5.13
N SER A 16 -4.70 -13.88 -4.60
CA SER A 16 -5.00 -12.67 -5.38
C SER A 16 -4.22 -11.43 -4.92
N GLU A 17 -3.61 -11.44 -3.73
CA GLU A 17 -2.74 -10.36 -3.25
C GLU A 17 -1.71 -9.95 -4.31
N ASN A 18 -1.51 -8.63 -4.47
CA ASN A 18 -0.59 -8.03 -5.43
C ASN A 18 -0.87 -8.35 -6.91
N LYS A 19 -1.97 -9.04 -7.24
CA LYS A 19 -2.29 -9.40 -8.63
C LYS A 19 -2.79 -8.17 -9.40
N PRO A 20 -2.19 -7.83 -10.56
CA PRO A 20 -2.53 -6.60 -11.30
C PRO A 20 -4.01 -6.41 -11.61
N ASP A 21 -4.70 -7.45 -12.11
CA ASP A 21 -6.12 -7.36 -12.44
C ASP A 21 -6.99 -7.12 -11.20
N PHE A 22 -6.59 -7.65 -10.04
CA PHE A 22 -7.31 -7.50 -8.79
C PHE A 22 -7.09 -6.11 -8.20
N ILE A 23 -5.85 -5.59 -8.29
CA ILE A 23 -5.52 -4.20 -7.94
C ILE A 23 -6.39 -3.23 -8.75
N VAL A 24 -6.50 -3.42 -10.07
CA VAL A 24 -7.32 -2.55 -10.93
C VAL A 24 -8.79 -2.62 -10.52
N GLN A 25 -9.33 -3.81 -10.25
CA GLN A 25 -10.70 -3.94 -9.75
C GLN A 25 -10.92 -3.21 -8.42
N THR A 26 -9.96 -3.28 -7.50
CA THR A 26 -10.04 -2.60 -6.21
C THR A 26 -9.97 -1.07 -6.37
N LEU A 27 -9.12 -0.57 -7.28
CA LEU A 27 -9.10 0.85 -7.66
C LEU A 27 -10.43 1.31 -8.26
N ASP A 28 -11.04 0.50 -9.14
CA ASP A 28 -12.33 0.79 -9.78
C ASP A 28 -13.50 0.84 -8.77
N LEU A 29 -13.37 0.17 -7.61
CA LEU A 29 -14.31 0.28 -6.49
C LEU A 29 -14.14 1.58 -5.69
N GLY A 30 -13.14 2.41 -6.01
CA GLY A 30 -12.89 3.70 -5.38
C GLY A 30 -11.97 3.64 -4.16
N PHE A 31 -11.28 2.52 -3.93
CA PHE A 31 -10.25 2.40 -2.90
C PHE A 31 -8.88 2.77 -3.49
N ASP A 32 -8.01 3.32 -2.65
CA ASP A 32 -6.59 3.33 -2.94
C ASP A 32 -6.04 1.91 -2.69
N VAL A 33 -4.87 1.57 -3.23
CA VAL A 33 -4.26 0.25 -3.09
C VAL A 33 -2.78 0.37 -2.76
N GLU A 34 -2.37 -0.26 -1.66
CA GLU A 34 -0.98 -0.50 -1.35
C GLU A 34 -0.50 -1.76 -2.10
N VAL A 35 0.70 -1.72 -2.67
CA VAL A 35 1.30 -2.84 -3.40
C VAL A 35 2.77 -3.03 -2.99
N ASP A 36 3.18 -4.29 -2.88
CA ASP A 36 4.56 -4.67 -2.63
C ASP A 36 5.33 -4.69 -3.96
N LEU A 37 6.33 -3.83 -4.12
CA LEU A 37 7.16 -3.77 -5.32
C LEU A 37 8.59 -4.21 -5.07
N ARG A 38 9.13 -4.99 -5.99
CA ARG A 38 10.52 -5.45 -5.98
C ARG A 38 11.16 -5.28 -7.36
N LEU A 39 12.46 -4.96 -7.39
CA LEU A 39 13.28 -5.10 -8.58
C LEU A 39 13.98 -6.46 -8.55
N HIS A 40 13.73 -7.29 -9.56
CA HIS A 40 14.35 -8.61 -9.70
C HIS A 40 14.80 -8.84 -11.14
N ASN A 41 16.08 -9.16 -11.36
CA ASN A 41 16.68 -9.34 -12.69
C ASN A 41 16.34 -8.19 -13.67
N ASP A 42 16.58 -6.94 -13.22
CA ASP A 42 16.33 -5.69 -13.96
C ASP A 42 14.86 -5.49 -14.42
N LYS A 43 13.92 -6.15 -13.76
CA LYS A 43 12.49 -6.06 -14.04
C LYS A 43 11.70 -5.80 -12.76
N LEU A 44 10.57 -5.14 -12.90
CA LEU A 44 9.66 -4.79 -11.82
C LEU A 44 8.64 -5.91 -11.62
N TYR A 45 8.46 -6.32 -10.37
CA TYR A 45 7.51 -7.34 -9.97
C TYR A 45 6.74 -6.90 -8.73
N LEU A 46 5.44 -7.17 -8.73
CA LEU A 46 4.62 -7.12 -7.54
C LEU A 46 4.67 -8.45 -6.81
N GLY A 47 4.67 -8.41 -5.47
CA GLY A 47 4.66 -9.58 -4.60
C GLY A 47 5.40 -9.34 -3.30
N HIS A 48 4.92 -9.95 -2.22
CA HIS A 48 5.43 -9.72 -0.87
C HIS A 48 6.78 -10.42 -0.63
N ASP A 49 6.78 -11.75 -0.73
CA ASP A 49 7.94 -12.60 -0.47
C ASP A 49 8.70 -12.92 -1.77
N GLU A 50 7.96 -13.05 -2.87
CA GLU A 50 8.46 -13.49 -4.18
C GLU A 50 8.13 -12.46 -5.29
N PRO A 51 8.88 -12.45 -6.42
CA PRO A 51 8.59 -11.60 -7.57
C PRO A 51 7.48 -12.23 -8.45
N ASP A 52 6.23 -12.20 -7.97
CA ASP A 52 5.12 -12.96 -8.55
C ASP A 52 4.59 -12.39 -9.88
N TYR A 53 4.29 -11.09 -9.91
CA TYR A 53 3.59 -10.47 -11.03
C TYR A 53 4.43 -9.39 -11.69
N ARG A 54 4.91 -9.66 -12.91
CA ARG A 54 5.67 -8.65 -13.67
C ARG A 54 4.78 -7.49 -14.06
N VAL A 55 5.23 -6.27 -13.77
CA VAL A 55 4.57 -5.02 -14.16
C VAL A 55 5.55 -4.07 -14.83
N ASP A 56 5.04 -2.94 -15.32
CA ASP A 56 5.85 -1.83 -15.82
C ASP A 56 5.63 -0.56 -14.98
N LEU A 57 6.38 0.49 -15.31
CA LEU A 57 6.26 1.78 -14.63
C LEU A 57 4.89 2.44 -14.82
N ASN A 58 4.22 2.21 -15.95
CA ASN A 58 2.93 2.85 -16.22
C ASN A 58 1.85 2.29 -15.29
N PHE A 59 1.90 0.99 -14.98
CA PHE A 59 1.02 0.39 -13.99
C PHE A 59 1.15 1.12 -12.64
N LEU A 60 2.37 1.40 -12.19
CA LEU A 60 2.65 2.05 -10.89
C LEU A 60 2.28 3.55 -10.86
N LYS A 61 2.05 4.18 -12.01
CA LYS A 61 1.68 5.60 -12.14
C LYS A 61 0.18 5.83 -12.03
N GLN A 62 -0.63 4.78 -11.93
CA GLN A 62 -2.07 4.90 -11.75
C GLN A 62 -2.39 5.66 -10.45
N SER A 63 -3.44 6.49 -10.50
CA SER A 63 -3.93 7.19 -9.32
C SER A 63 -4.41 6.18 -8.27
N GLY A 64 -4.14 6.47 -7.00
CA GLY A 64 -4.54 5.60 -5.89
C GLY A 64 -3.59 4.44 -5.60
N ILE A 65 -2.50 4.23 -6.37
CA ILE A 65 -1.49 3.22 -6.04
C ILE A 65 -0.44 3.79 -5.08
N TRP A 66 -0.18 3.06 -4.00
CA TRP A 66 0.85 3.30 -2.99
C TRP A 66 1.87 2.17 -3.03
N VAL A 67 3.11 2.46 -3.39
CA VAL A 67 4.13 1.44 -3.60
C VAL A 67 4.98 1.25 -2.33
N HIS A 68 4.88 0.09 -1.67
CA HIS A 68 5.86 -0.35 -0.67
C HIS A 68 7.06 -0.98 -1.39
N ALA A 69 8.19 -0.28 -1.39
CA ALA A 69 9.43 -0.86 -1.89
C ALA A 69 9.93 -1.95 -0.94
N LYS A 70 10.02 -3.20 -1.42
CA LYS A 70 10.45 -4.36 -0.60
C LYS A 70 11.93 -4.70 -0.72
N ASN A 71 12.63 -4.09 -1.67
CA ASN A 71 14.07 -4.23 -1.77
C ASN A 71 14.75 -2.92 -2.19
N LYS A 72 15.93 -2.66 -1.62
CA LYS A 72 16.65 -1.41 -1.82
C LYS A 72 17.02 -1.16 -3.30
N GLU A 73 17.11 -2.22 -4.11
CA GLU A 73 17.47 -2.14 -5.52
C GLU A 73 16.44 -1.39 -6.36
N VAL A 74 15.16 -1.35 -5.96
CA VAL A 74 14.12 -0.58 -6.68
C VAL A 74 14.16 0.92 -6.38
N ILE A 75 14.78 1.32 -5.27
CA ILE A 75 14.78 2.70 -4.76
C ILE A 75 15.41 3.71 -5.73
N PRO A 76 16.59 3.48 -6.35
CA PRO A 76 17.16 4.43 -7.30
C PRO A 76 16.24 4.72 -8.50
N LEU A 77 15.47 3.73 -8.94
CA LEU A 77 14.47 3.89 -9.99
C LEU A 77 13.29 4.72 -9.48
N LEU A 78 12.68 4.35 -8.34
CA LEU A 78 11.53 5.07 -7.78
C LEU A 78 11.84 6.53 -7.43
N ARG A 79 13.06 6.82 -6.97
CA ARG A 79 13.49 8.18 -6.64
C ARG A 79 13.46 9.13 -7.85
N ASN A 80 13.64 8.60 -9.06
CA ASN A 80 13.62 9.37 -10.29
C ASN A 80 12.21 9.47 -10.92
N GLU A 81 11.25 8.66 -10.46
CA GLU A 81 9.88 8.62 -10.97
C GLU A 81 8.94 9.44 -10.10
N LYS A 82 8.80 10.73 -10.42
CA LYS A 82 7.99 11.68 -9.61
C LYS A 82 6.49 11.38 -9.58
N ASP A 83 6.00 10.66 -10.59
CA ASP A 83 4.58 10.32 -10.71
C ASP A 83 4.20 9.11 -9.86
N ILE A 84 5.17 8.34 -9.35
CA ILE A 84 4.93 7.16 -8.53
C ILE A 84 4.91 7.54 -7.05
N HIS A 85 3.81 7.22 -6.36
CA HIS A 85 3.73 7.32 -4.91
C HIS A 85 4.35 6.08 -4.29
N TRP A 86 5.42 6.24 -3.52
CA TRP A 86 6.11 5.11 -2.93
C TRP A 86 6.62 5.43 -1.53
N PHE A 87 6.92 4.39 -0.77
CA PHE A 87 7.57 4.49 0.53
C PHE A 87 8.42 3.26 0.80
N TRP A 88 9.31 3.38 1.76
CA TRP A 88 10.07 2.28 2.33
C TRP A 88 9.79 2.25 3.83
N HIS A 89 9.54 1.07 4.36
CA HIS A 89 9.51 0.82 5.80
C HIS A 89 9.79 -0.65 6.07
N GLU A 90 10.40 -0.95 7.21
CA GLU A 90 10.50 -2.31 7.75
C GLU A 90 9.86 -2.37 9.14
N THR A 91 10.62 -1.97 10.16
CA THR A 91 10.18 -1.92 11.56
C THR A 91 10.20 -0.50 12.12
N ASP A 92 10.27 0.49 11.23
CA ASP A 92 10.17 1.90 11.55
C ASP A 92 8.79 2.20 12.16
N GLN A 93 8.75 2.86 13.32
CA GLN A 93 7.49 3.26 13.96
C GLN A 93 6.67 4.17 13.05
N LEU A 94 7.34 5.04 12.29
CA LEU A 94 6.76 5.96 11.33
C LEU A 94 7.70 6.06 10.12
N THR A 95 7.15 6.15 8.92
CA THR A 95 7.91 6.54 7.71
C THR A 95 7.18 7.63 6.94
N LEU A 96 7.92 8.34 6.08
CA LEU A 96 7.35 9.29 5.14
C LEU A 96 7.26 8.64 3.76
N THR A 97 6.11 8.82 3.13
CA THR A 97 5.96 8.50 1.71
C THR A 97 6.60 9.58 0.82
N SER A 98 6.84 9.27 -0.45
CA SER A 98 7.40 10.20 -1.45
C SER A 98 6.54 11.44 -1.67
N ARG A 99 5.28 11.42 -1.24
CA ARG A 99 4.34 12.55 -1.28
C ARG A 99 4.06 13.18 0.09
N GLY A 100 4.83 12.82 1.13
CA GLY A 100 4.80 13.48 2.43
C GLY A 100 3.78 12.96 3.44
N TYR A 101 2.97 11.96 3.11
CA TYR A 101 2.13 11.27 4.09
C TYR A 101 2.97 10.52 5.12
N VAL A 102 2.53 10.55 6.38
CA VAL A 102 3.11 9.73 7.45
C VAL A 102 2.44 8.36 7.45
N TRP A 103 3.20 7.31 7.22
CA TRP A 103 2.75 5.93 7.31
C TRP A 103 3.13 5.36 8.68
N CYS A 104 2.13 4.95 9.46
CA CYS A 104 2.31 4.56 10.85
C CYS A 104 2.42 3.05 10.98
N PHE A 105 3.42 2.57 11.70
CA PHE A 105 3.46 1.18 12.13
C PHE A 105 2.28 0.90 13.08
N PRO A 106 1.67 -0.29 13.03
CA PRO A 106 0.59 -0.65 13.95
C PRO A 106 0.93 -0.36 15.42
N GLY A 107 0.05 0.36 16.12
CA GLY A 107 0.25 0.79 17.52
C GLY A 107 1.05 2.09 17.71
N HIS A 108 1.44 2.75 16.61
CA HIS A 108 2.14 4.03 16.60
C HIS A 108 1.36 5.11 15.84
N GLU A 109 0.03 5.01 15.85
CA GLU A 109 -0.86 5.96 15.18
C GLU A 109 -0.70 7.38 15.73
N ILE A 110 -0.74 8.35 14.84
CA ILE A 110 -0.72 9.79 15.16
C ILE A 110 -1.84 10.51 14.41
N GLU A 111 -2.12 11.74 14.83
CA GLU A 111 -3.04 12.63 14.09
C GLU A 111 -2.57 12.81 12.64
N ASP A 112 -3.52 12.76 11.71
CA ASP A 112 -3.32 12.88 10.26
C ASP A 112 -2.37 11.83 9.65
N GLY A 113 -2.09 10.74 10.37
CA GLY A 113 -1.32 9.60 9.88
C GLY A 113 -2.16 8.63 9.03
N ILE A 114 -1.46 7.81 8.23
CA ILE A 114 -2.02 6.58 7.65
C ILE A 114 -1.79 5.45 8.66
N MET A 115 -2.88 4.90 9.19
CA MET A 115 -2.87 3.75 10.09
C MET A 115 -2.81 2.44 9.28
N VAL A 116 -2.11 1.42 9.78
CA VAL A 116 -2.19 0.05 9.25
C VAL A 116 -3.04 -0.81 10.18
N ASP A 117 -4.19 -1.28 9.68
CA ASP A 117 -5.14 -2.11 10.42
C ASP A 117 -4.91 -3.60 10.15
N HIS A 118 -4.40 -4.31 11.18
CA HIS A 118 -4.30 -5.76 11.22
C HIS A 118 -5.39 -6.41 12.07
N SER A 119 -6.63 -5.93 12.00
CA SER A 119 -7.77 -6.43 12.79
C SER A 119 -7.71 -6.03 14.27
N GLN A 120 -7.02 -4.94 14.60
CA GLN A 120 -6.98 -4.43 15.98
C GLN A 120 -8.15 -3.48 16.22
N THR A 121 -8.68 -3.50 17.44
CA THR A 121 -9.66 -2.50 17.91
C THR A 121 -9.02 -1.12 17.84
N PHE A 122 -9.39 -0.34 16.83
CA PHE A 122 -9.05 1.06 16.73
C PHE A 122 -9.77 1.87 17.81
N SER A 123 -9.02 2.74 18.50
CA SER A 123 -9.62 3.76 19.36
C SER A 123 -10.11 4.90 18.49
N SER A 124 -11.40 5.22 18.55
CA SER A 124 -12.01 6.32 17.79
C SER A 124 -11.52 7.72 18.19
N GLU A 125 -10.52 7.82 19.08
CA GLU A 125 -10.03 9.09 19.63
C GLU A 125 -8.95 9.76 18.78
N ILE A 126 -8.35 9.07 17.81
CA ILE A 126 -7.32 9.64 16.92
C ILE A 126 -7.94 9.97 15.56
N ASN A 127 -7.79 11.21 15.09
CA ASN A 127 -8.19 11.58 13.74
C ASN A 127 -7.09 11.19 12.74
N ILE A 128 -7.36 10.18 11.90
CA ILE A 128 -6.40 9.66 10.92
C ILE A 128 -6.67 10.22 9.52
N ALA A 129 -5.62 10.40 8.71
CA ALA A 129 -5.77 10.76 7.30
C ALA A 129 -6.28 9.59 6.45
N GLY A 130 -5.93 8.36 6.84
CA GLY A 130 -6.41 7.16 6.19
C GLY A 130 -6.05 5.87 6.92
N VAL A 131 -6.58 4.77 6.41
CA VAL A 131 -6.34 3.42 6.91
C VAL A 131 -5.92 2.51 5.75
N CYS A 132 -4.83 1.77 5.92
CA CYS A 132 -4.44 0.64 5.09
C CYS A 132 -4.91 -0.65 5.76
N THR A 133 -5.71 -1.46 5.08
CA THR A 133 -6.40 -2.62 5.69
C THR A 133 -6.61 -3.73 4.68
N ASP A 134 -6.64 -4.97 5.17
CA ASP A 134 -7.10 -6.11 4.37
C ASP A 134 -8.63 -6.13 4.18
N ASN A 135 -9.38 -5.32 4.95
CA ASN A 135 -10.85 -5.31 4.98
C ASN A 135 -11.47 -3.96 4.58
N PRO A 136 -11.15 -3.36 3.41
CA PRO A 136 -11.65 -2.04 3.03
C PRO A 136 -13.18 -1.99 2.88
N MET A 137 -13.82 -3.11 2.51
CA MET A 137 -15.29 -3.21 2.44
C MET A 137 -15.97 -3.11 3.81
N MET A 138 -15.27 -3.48 4.88
CA MET A 138 -15.79 -3.29 6.24
C MET A 138 -15.68 -1.83 6.66
N TRP A 139 -14.53 -1.21 6.40
CA TRP A 139 -14.27 0.20 6.73
C TRP A 139 -15.17 1.16 5.96
N SER A 140 -15.44 0.89 4.67
CA SER A 140 -16.34 1.72 3.85
C SER A 140 -17.77 1.85 4.39
N LYS A 141 -18.22 0.92 5.25
CA LYS A 141 -19.54 0.99 5.91
C LYS A 141 -19.54 1.84 7.18
N GLN A 142 -18.37 2.21 7.68
CA GLN A 142 -18.19 2.98 8.91
C GLN A 142 -17.98 4.48 8.64
N PHE A 143 -17.73 4.86 7.38
CA PHE A 143 -17.58 6.24 6.92
C PHE A 143 -18.85 6.74 6.21
#